data_AF-A0A847GF28-F1
#
_entry.id   AF-A0A847GF28-F1
#
_cell.length_a   1.000
_cell.length_b   1.000
_cell.length_c   1.000
_cell.angle_alpha   90.00
_cell.angle_beta   90.00
_cell.angle_gamma   90.00
#
_symmetry.space_group_name_H-M   'P 1'
#
loop_
_entity.id
_entity.type
_entity.pdbx_description
1 polymer ?
#
loop_
_entity_poly.entity_id
_entity_poly.type
_entity_poly.pdbx_seq_one_letter_code
_entity_poly.pdbx_strand_id
1 'polypeptide(L)'
;MSAADARRTPESWREELDQFQALGMDLLVVSAPFVNDAMPETPEGADADPLKGFFDEADRRSLRVFINTLFTPDWWTLDDPAPEIARAEVTIRNIARLYGGRPSFHGWYVPYELYVFWDREADLIRTLYREVALRCKAALDKPVMISPFFILDQAGVLGDFRWAAPEEYQEFWTGMLRQAPVDIVALQDSGEHLSYYTLEDRRPFFAAMKAACDAAGAALWANVETGELLVASPEDYTARFGAKTHVNDPKTVPYWRGVPAEKLKDKLQFAGAFTDTAITWGYQEYIRPASKPTAQALYESYRALGLAAKDE
;
A
#
# COMPACT_ATOMS: atom_id res chain seq x y z
N MET A 1 1.34 7.76 -8.33
CA MET A 1 1.83 9.02 -8.93
C MET A 1 0.73 9.58 -9.82
N SER A 2 0.55 10.90 -9.80
CA SER A 2 -0.40 11.58 -10.68
C SER A 2 0.17 11.79 -12.09
N ALA A 3 -0.69 12.16 -13.05
CA ALA A 3 -0.22 12.59 -14.37
C ALA A 3 0.66 13.85 -14.31
N ALA A 4 0.53 14.67 -13.26
CA ALA A 4 1.41 15.81 -13.04
C ALA A 4 2.80 15.36 -12.59
N ASP A 5 2.89 14.31 -11.77
CA ASP A 5 4.16 13.74 -11.31
C ASP A 5 5.00 13.17 -12.46
N ALA A 6 4.34 12.57 -13.46
CA ALA A 6 5.00 12.05 -14.67
C ALA A 6 5.66 13.11 -15.56
N ARG A 7 5.40 14.40 -15.31
CA ARG A 7 5.96 15.51 -16.09
C ARG A 7 7.01 16.32 -15.32
N ARG A 8 7.36 15.88 -14.11
CA ARG A 8 8.35 16.58 -13.27
C ARG A 8 9.75 16.36 -13.79
N THR A 9 10.56 17.40 -13.74
CA THR A 9 11.99 17.31 -14.07
C THR A 9 12.75 16.53 -13.00
N PRO A 10 13.94 15.97 -13.30
CA PRO A 10 14.79 15.35 -12.28
C PRO A 10 15.05 16.26 -11.08
N GLU A 11 15.28 17.56 -11.32
CA GLU A 11 15.50 18.55 -10.25
C GLU A 11 14.29 18.69 -9.34
N SER A 12 13.07 18.59 -9.88
CA SER A 12 11.84 18.62 -9.08
C SER A 12 11.66 17.37 -8.21
N TRP A 13 12.21 16.22 -8.63
CA TRP A 13 12.21 15.01 -7.82
C TRP A 13 13.25 15.03 -6.70
N ARG A 14 14.38 15.72 -6.92
CA ARG A 14 15.48 15.80 -5.95
C ARG A 14 15.00 16.23 -4.58
N GLU A 15 14.31 17.36 -4.48
CA GLU A 15 13.87 17.90 -3.18
C GLU A 15 12.93 16.95 -2.44
N GLU A 16 11.95 16.35 -3.14
CA GLU A 16 11.01 15.42 -2.51
C GLU A 16 11.67 14.11 -2.08
N LEU A 17 12.62 13.59 -2.86
CA LEU A 17 13.36 12.38 -2.50
C LEU A 17 14.39 12.64 -1.40
N ASP A 18 14.94 13.86 -1.31
CA ASP A 18 15.79 14.26 -0.18
C ASP A 18 14.96 14.34 1.12
N GLN A 19 13.72 14.85 1.04
CA GLN A 19 12.77 14.84 2.17
C GLN A 19 12.38 13.41 2.57
N PHE A 20 12.19 12.52 1.60
CA PHE A 20 11.90 11.11 1.82
C PHE A 20 13.03 10.42 2.60
N GLN A 21 14.29 10.59 2.15
CA GLN A 21 15.45 10.02 2.83
C GLN A 21 15.73 10.65 4.20
N ALA A 22 15.40 11.93 4.38
CA ALA A 22 15.54 12.60 5.68
C ALA A 22 14.60 12.02 6.76
N LEU A 23 13.55 11.29 6.38
CA LEU A 23 12.71 10.51 7.29
C LEU A 23 13.23 9.07 7.50
N GLY A 24 14.35 8.70 6.87
CA GLY A 24 14.90 7.34 6.91
C GLY A 24 14.26 6.38 5.91
N MET A 25 13.44 6.88 4.99
CA MET A 25 12.75 6.02 4.03
C MET A 25 13.64 5.76 2.80
N ASP A 26 13.68 4.49 2.36
CA ASP A 26 14.51 4.03 1.25
C ASP A 26 13.71 3.30 0.15
N LEU A 27 12.41 3.10 0.35
CA LEU A 27 11.54 2.31 -0.51
C LEU A 27 10.26 3.07 -0.89
N LEU A 28 9.96 3.15 -2.19
CA LEU A 28 8.72 3.73 -2.70
C LEU A 28 7.83 2.67 -3.35
N VAL A 29 6.53 2.73 -3.06
CA VAL A 29 5.49 2.02 -3.81
C VAL A 29 4.81 3.01 -4.73
N VAL A 30 4.92 2.81 -6.04
CA VAL A 30 4.46 3.80 -7.04
C VAL A 30 3.39 3.20 -7.94
N SER A 31 2.30 3.94 -8.12
CA SER A 31 1.34 3.69 -9.20
C SER A 31 1.70 4.53 -10.42
N ALA A 32 1.81 3.87 -11.58
CA ALA A 32 2.18 4.46 -12.87
C ALA A 32 1.07 4.23 -13.92
N PRO A 33 -0.13 4.82 -13.75
CA PRO A 33 -1.29 4.53 -14.60
C PRO A 33 -1.06 4.84 -16.09
N PHE A 34 -0.23 5.83 -16.38
CA PHE A 34 0.14 6.30 -17.72
C PHE A 34 1.13 5.36 -18.44
N VAL A 35 1.63 4.29 -17.80
CA VAL A 35 2.54 3.33 -18.43
C VAL A 35 1.89 2.59 -19.60
N ASN A 36 0.55 2.52 -19.61
CA ASN A 36 -0.23 1.95 -20.69
C ASN A 36 -0.52 2.95 -21.82
N ASP A 37 -0.63 4.25 -21.51
CA ASP A 37 -0.89 5.32 -22.48
C ASP A 37 0.34 5.66 -23.31
N ALA A 38 1.52 5.27 -22.86
CA ALA A 38 2.76 5.45 -23.58
C ALA A 38 2.86 4.63 -24.90
N MET A 39 1.80 3.93 -25.36
CA MET A 39 1.74 3.14 -26.60
C MET A 39 0.32 3.06 -27.24
N PRO A 40 0.15 3.25 -28.57
CA PRO A 40 0.72 2.39 -29.63
C PRO A 40 1.38 3.07 -30.85
N GLU A 41 1.58 4.40 -30.89
CA GLU A 41 2.13 5.09 -32.09
C GLU A 41 3.44 5.86 -31.85
N THR A 42 4.15 5.68 -30.73
CA THR A 42 5.46 6.34 -30.62
C THR A 42 6.51 5.53 -31.40
N PRO A 43 7.21 6.12 -32.40
CA PRO A 43 8.23 5.43 -33.17
C PRO A 43 9.29 4.79 -32.27
N GLU A 44 9.91 3.69 -32.73
CA GLU A 44 11.15 3.20 -32.13
C GLU A 44 12.15 4.36 -31.98
N GLY A 45 12.53 4.67 -30.74
CA GLY A 45 13.43 5.79 -30.41
C GLY A 45 12.77 7.07 -29.89
N ALA A 46 11.44 7.15 -29.80
CA ALA A 46 10.80 8.22 -29.04
C ALA A 46 10.92 7.92 -27.53
N ASP A 47 11.74 8.72 -26.86
CA ASP A 47 12.10 8.64 -25.43
C ASP A 47 10.93 9.05 -24.51
N ALA A 48 9.78 8.41 -24.67
CA ALA A 48 8.60 8.62 -23.83
C ALA A 48 8.66 7.71 -22.60
N ASP A 49 9.69 7.86 -21.78
CA ASP A 49 9.70 7.33 -20.42
C ASP A 49 9.07 8.36 -19.47
N PRO A 50 7.79 8.19 -19.09
CA PRO A 50 7.06 9.16 -18.27
C PRO A 50 7.58 9.25 -16.83
N LEU A 51 8.47 8.37 -16.39
CA LEU A 51 9.08 8.43 -15.05
C LEU A 51 10.60 8.53 -15.10
N LYS A 52 11.17 8.92 -16.23
CA LYS A 52 12.63 9.02 -16.40
C LYS A 52 13.29 9.81 -15.29
N GLY A 53 12.79 11.02 -15.01
CA GLY A 53 13.37 11.88 -13.98
C GLY A 53 13.25 11.33 -12.55
N PHE A 54 12.18 10.58 -12.28
CA PHE A 54 12.03 9.88 -11.00
C PHE A 54 13.02 8.73 -10.87
N PHE A 55 13.11 7.85 -11.87
CA PHE A 55 14.02 6.71 -11.86
C PHE A 55 15.49 7.12 -11.88
N ASP A 56 15.86 8.18 -12.61
CA ASP A 56 17.23 8.70 -12.61
C ASP A 56 17.66 9.15 -11.20
N GLU A 57 16.78 9.85 -10.45
CA GLU A 57 17.08 10.26 -9.08
C GLU A 57 16.96 9.10 -8.06
N ALA A 58 16.09 8.13 -8.30
CA ALA A 58 15.97 6.91 -7.48
C ALA A 58 17.21 6.01 -7.61
N ASP A 59 17.68 5.79 -8.84
CA ASP A 59 18.91 5.06 -9.15
C ASP A 59 20.11 5.72 -8.46
N ARG A 60 20.23 7.05 -8.55
CA ARG A 60 21.33 7.83 -7.94
C ARG A 60 21.38 7.69 -6.40
N ARG A 61 20.24 7.46 -5.76
CA ARG A 61 20.09 7.35 -4.30
C ARG A 61 20.06 5.91 -3.80
N SER A 62 20.13 4.92 -4.70
CA SER A 62 19.93 3.51 -4.35
C SER A 62 18.57 3.25 -3.68
N LEU A 63 17.52 3.98 -4.08
CA LEU A 63 16.16 3.74 -3.60
C LEU A 63 15.61 2.44 -4.18
N ARG A 64 14.73 1.78 -3.43
CA ARG A 64 13.98 0.60 -3.88
C ARG A 64 12.59 1.04 -4.36
N VAL A 65 12.18 0.61 -5.54
CA VAL A 65 10.89 0.97 -6.11
C VAL A 65 10.07 -0.28 -6.39
N PHE A 66 8.89 -0.35 -5.79
CA PHE A 66 7.85 -1.29 -6.15
C PHE A 66 6.83 -0.61 -7.07
N ILE A 67 6.51 -1.22 -8.20
CA ILE A 67 5.58 -0.64 -9.18
C ILE A 67 4.26 -1.41 -9.18
N ASN A 68 3.16 -0.68 -9.07
CA ASN A 68 1.79 -1.18 -9.05
C ASN A 68 1.38 -1.77 -10.42
N THR A 69 0.81 -2.98 -10.44
CA THR A 69 0.30 -3.63 -11.67
C THR A 69 -1.06 -3.10 -12.16
N LEU A 70 -1.57 -2.08 -11.48
CA LEU A 70 -2.89 -1.46 -11.62
C LEU A 70 -4.02 -2.48 -11.39
N PHE A 71 -5.25 -1.99 -11.40
CA PHE A 71 -6.46 -2.81 -11.27
C PHE A 71 -7.65 -2.13 -11.96
N THR A 72 -8.63 -2.91 -12.38
CA THR A 72 -9.92 -2.36 -12.82
C THR A 72 -10.76 -1.95 -11.60
N PRO A 73 -11.47 -0.81 -11.63
CA PRO A 73 -12.44 -0.46 -10.58
C PRO A 73 -13.43 -1.61 -10.33
N ASP A 74 -13.84 -1.77 -9.07
CA ASP A 74 -14.80 -2.79 -8.65
C ASP A 74 -14.40 -4.23 -9.04
N TRP A 75 -13.09 -4.51 -9.14
CA TRP A 75 -12.55 -5.83 -9.52
C TRP A 75 -13.15 -7.00 -8.71
N TRP A 76 -13.56 -6.75 -7.46
CA TRP A 76 -14.16 -7.75 -6.56
C TRP A 76 -15.57 -8.19 -7.00
N THR A 77 -16.19 -7.48 -7.94
CA THR A 77 -17.51 -7.80 -8.48
C THR A 77 -17.46 -8.65 -9.75
N LEU A 78 -16.27 -8.88 -10.31
CA LEU A 78 -16.09 -9.61 -11.56
C LEU A 78 -16.60 -11.06 -11.44
N ASP A 79 -17.31 -11.52 -12.48
CA ASP A 79 -17.68 -12.94 -12.61
C ASP A 79 -16.57 -13.77 -13.28
N ASP A 80 -15.83 -13.14 -14.19
CA ASP A 80 -14.70 -13.74 -14.90
C ASP A 80 -13.42 -12.94 -14.62
N PRO A 81 -12.36 -13.55 -14.03
CA PRO A 81 -11.09 -12.87 -13.80
C PRO A 81 -10.26 -12.65 -15.07
N ALA A 82 -10.56 -13.33 -16.19
CA ALA A 82 -9.69 -13.33 -17.37
C ALA A 82 -9.42 -11.95 -17.98
N PRO A 83 -10.41 -11.03 -18.11
CA PRO A 83 -10.15 -9.68 -18.62
C PRO A 83 -9.20 -8.88 -17.73
N GLU A 84 -9.34 -8.99 -16.41
CA GLU A 84 -8.49 -8.30 -15.44
C GLU A 84 -7.06 -8.85 -15.45
N ILE A 85 -6.91 -10.16 -15.58
CA ILE A 85 -5.62 -10.83 -15.74
C ILE A 85 -4.91 -10.35 -17.03
N ALA A 86 -5.64 -10.30 -18.16
CA ALA A 86 -5.09 -9.84 -19.43
C ALA A 86 -4.67 -8.37 -19.37
N ARG A 87 -5.45 -7.51 -18.70
CA ARG A 87 -5.09 -6.11 -18.44
C ARG A 87 -3.81 -6.01 -17.62
N ALA A 88 -3.71 -6.77 -16.51
CA ALA A 88 -2.51 -6.79 -15.67
C ALA A 88 -1.28 -7.23 -16.47
N GLU A 89 -1.40 -8.24 -17.33
CA GLU A 89 -0.32 -8.73 -18.19
C GLU A 89 0.24 -7.64 -19.12
N VAL A 90 -0.64 -6.85 -19.74
CA VAL A 90 -0.23 -5.70 -20.57
C VAL A 90 0.58 -4.70 -19.75
N THR A 91 0.10 -4.34 -18.56
CA THR A 91 0.79 -3.41 -17.66
C THR A 91 2.14 -3.94 -17.18
N ILE A 92 2.20 -5.20 -16.74
CA ILE A 92 3.43 -5.86 -16.30
C ILE A 92 4.48 -5.85 -17.42
N ARG A 93 4.10 -6.21 -18.65
CA ARG A 93 5.00 -6.19 -19.80
C ARG A 93 5.53 -4.78 -20.09
N ASN A 94 4.67 -3.76 -20.01
CA ASN A 94 5.07 -2.38 -20.26
C ASN A 94 6.04 -1.87 -19.18
N ILE A 95 5.78 -2.17 -17.91
CA ILE A 95 6.68 -1.87 -16.79
C ILE A 95 8.03 -2.57 -16.98
N ALA A 96 8.03 -3.88 -17.28
CA ALA A 96 9.25 -4.64 -17.48
C ALA A 96 10.09 -4.06 -18.63
N ARG A 97 9.45 -3.65 -19.73
CA ARG A 97 10.13 -3.02 -20.86
C ARG A 97 10.76 -1.67 -20.51
N LEU A 98 10.03 -0.79 -19.82
CA LEU A 98 10.47 0.58 -19.53
C LEU A 98 11.45 0.65 -18.35
N TYR A 99 11.21 -0.14 -17.30
CA TYR A 99 11.88 -0.02 -16.02
C TYR A 99 12.66 -1.27 -15.60
N GLY A 100 12.56 -2.38 -16.35
CA GLY A 100 13.20 -3.65 -15.99
C GLY A 100 14.72 -3.58 -15.82
N GLY A 101 15.38 -2.70 -16.56
CA GLY A 101 16.82 -2.46 -16.48
C GLY A 101 17.25 -1.45 -15.42
N ARG A 102 16.31 -0.80 -14.71
CA ARG A 102 16.63 0.20 -13.69
C ARG A 102 17.08 -0.49 -12.40
N PRO A 103 18.24 -0.12 -11.81
CA PRO A 103 18.70 -0.72 -10.56
C PRO A 103 17.75 -0.43 -9.39
N SER A 104 17.06 0.71 -9.38
CA SER A 104 16.06 1.03 -8.36
C SER A 104 14.76 0.24 -8.51
N PHE A 105 14.45 -0.37 -9.66
CA PHE A 105 13.26 -1.20 -9.80
C PHE A 105 13.43 -2.51 -9.04
N HIS A 106 12.82 -2.58 -7.85
CA HIS A 106 13.05 -3.64 -6.88
C HIS A 106 12.01 -4.76 -6.98
N GLY A 107 10.73 -4.43 -7.22
CA GLY A 107 9.68 -5.45 -7.24
C GLY A 107 8.32 -4.97 -7.72
N TRP A 108 7.35 -5.88 -7.68
CA TRP A 108 5.99 -5.70 -8.16
C TRP A 108 5.05 -5.45 -6.99
N TYR A 109 4.13 -4.51 -7.12
CA TYR A 109 3.01 -4.34 -6.18
C TYR A 109 1.70 -4.77 -6.83
N VAL A 110 1.12 -5.86 -6.36
CA VAL A 110 -0.19 -6.36 -6.81
C VAL A 110 -1.28 -5.72 -5.94
N PRO A 111 -2.13 -4.85 -6.50
CA PRO A 111 -2.82 -3.82 -5.73
C PRO A 111 -4.24 -4.17 -5.29
N TYR A 112 -4.66 -5.44 -5.38
CA TYR A 112 -5.97 -5.82 -4.88
C TYR A 112 -5.91 -5.76 -3.36
N GLU A 113 -6.34 -4.66 -2.78
CA GLU A 113 -6.43 -4.45 -1.34
C GLU A 113 -7.74 -5.04 -0.84
N LEU A 114 -7.65 -5.98 0.11
CA LEU A 114 -8.82 -6.70 0.61
C LEU A 114 -8.63 -7.21 2.04
N TYR A 115 -9.76 -7.60 2.62
CA TYR A 115 -9.88 -8.27 3.91
C TYR A 115 -9.98 -9.79 3.75
N VAL A 116 -11.13 -10.37 4.08
CA VAL A 116 -11.48 -11.78 3.92
C VAL A 116 -12.65 -11.82 2.96
N PHE A 117 -12.57 -12.73 1.99
CA PHE A 117 -13.67 -13.06 1.10
C PHE A 117 -14.15 -14.48 1.37
N TRP A 118 -15.42 -14.72 1.06
CA TRP A 118 -16.06 -16.02 1.15
C TRP A 118 -16.53 -16.46 -0.23
N ASP A 119 -16.80 -17.75 -0.37
CA ASP A 119 -17.45 -18.35 -1.54
C ASP A 119 -16.84 -17.91 -2.88
N ARG A 120 -17.66 -17.37 -3.79
CA ARG A 120 -17.31 -16.98 -5.15
C ARG A 120 -16.21 -15.91 -5.17
N GLU A 121 -16.33 -14.90 -4.31
CA GLU A 121 -15.37 -13.81 -4.23
C GLU A 121 -14.00 -14.32 -3.74
N ALA A 122 -13.99 -15.34 -2.88
CA ALA A 122 -12.77 -16.00 -2.43
C ALA A 122 -12.07 -16.74 -3.58
N ASP A 123 -12.83 -17.41 -4.46
CA ASP A 123 -12.30 -18.04 -5.68
C ASP A 123 -11.75 -17.02 -6.68
N LEU A 124 -12.45 -15.89 -6.83
CA LEU A 124 -12.03 -14.78 -7.69
C LEU A 124 -10.66 -14.25 -7.26
N ILE A 125 -10.51 -13.86 -5.99
CA ILE A 125 -9.25 -13.27 -5.54
C ILE A 125 -8.10 -14.29 -5.54
N ARG A 126 -8.35 -15.55 -5.17
CA ARG A 126 -7.34 -16.61 -5.27
C ARG A 126 -6.80 -16.72 -6.69
N THR A 127 -7.68 -16.64 -7.68
CA THR A 127 -7.30 -16.66 -9.08
C THR A 127 -6.52 -15.41 -9.47
N LEU A 128 -7.02 -14.21 -9.14
CA LEU A 128 -6.36 -12.96 -9.48
C LEU A 128 -4.95 -12.86 -8.88
N TYR A 129 -4.77 -13.12 -7.58
CA TYR A 129 -3.45 -13.10 -6.96
C TYR A 129 -2.48 -14.11 -7.58
N ARG A 130 -2.90 -15.37 -7.77
CA ARG A 130 -2.03 -16.38 -8.37
C ARG A 130 -1.61 -15.98 -9.78
N GLU A 131 -2.59 -15.65 -10.63
CA GLU A 131 -2.35 -15.44 -12.05
C GLU A 131 -1.58 -14.14 -12.34
N VAL A 132 -1.83 -13.07 -11.59
CA VAL A 132 -1.10 -11.80 -11.74
C VAL A 132 0.31 -11.91 -11.18
N ALA A 133 0.50 -12.56 -10.02
CA ALA A 133 1.83 -12.75 -9.45
C ALA A 133 2.70 -13.67 -10.31
N LEU A 134 2.15 -14.74 -10.90
CA LEU A 134 2.87 -15.58 -11.88
C LEU A 134 3.36 -14.77 -13.08
N ARG A 135 2.54 -13.85 -13.60
CA ARG A 135 2.91 -12.96 -14.72
C ARG A 135 4.02 -11.99 -14.32
N CYS A 136 3.98 -11.46 -13.10
CA CYS A 136 5.04 -10.63 -12.57
C CYS A 136 6.38 -11.38 -12.56
N LYS A 137 6.40 -12.58 -11.97
CA LYS A 137 7.60 -13.45 -11.90
C LYS A 137 8.12 -13.86 -13.28
N ALA A 138 7.21 -14.16 -14.21
CA ALA A 138 7.57 -14.53 -15.57
C ALA A 138 8.17 -13.35 -16.36
N ALA A 139 7.69 -12.13 -16.13
CA ALA A 139 8.21 -10.94 -16.80
C ALA A 139 9.60 -10.54 -16.27
N LEU A 140 9.76 -10.48 -14.94
CA LEU A 140 11.04 -10.35 -14.26
C LEU A 140 10.94 -11.04 -12.90
N ASP A 141 11.91 -11.92 -12.61
CA ASP A 141 11.99 -12.64 -11.32
C ASP A 141 12.44 -11.69 -10.19
N LYS A 142 11.50 -10.86 -9.75
CA LYS A 142 11.61 -9.88 -8.67
C LYS A 142 10.53 -10.16 -7.61
N PRO A 143 10.69 -9.68 -6.37
CA PRO A 143 9.67 -9.81 -5.33
C PRO A 143 8.30 -9.26 -5.75
N VAL A 144 7.24 -9.94 -5.33
CA VAL A 144 5.84 -9.56 -5.48
C VAL A 144 5.28 -9.24 -4.09
N MET A 145 4.76 -8.03 -3.95
CA MET A 145 4.19 -7.49 -2.71
C MET A 145 2.69 -7.25 -2.86
N ILE A 146 1.93 -7.54 -1.81
CA ILE A 146 0.53 -7.14 -1.63
C ILE A 146 0.38 -6.35 -0.32
N SER A 147 -0.70 -5.59 -0.15
CA SER A 147 -0.95 -4.81 1.08
C SER A 147 -2.41 -4.94 1.57
N PRO A 148 -2.83 -6.10 2.09
CA PRO A 148 -4.18 -6.30 2.60
C PRO A 148 -4.44 -5.59 3.93
N PHE A 149 -5.70 -5.59 4.37
CA PHE A 149 -6.13 -5.03 5.65
C PHE A 149 -6.89 -6.05 6.51
N PHE A 150 -7.30 -5.63 7.71
CA PHE A 150 -8.17 -6.37 8.62
C PHE A 150 -9.31 -5.47 9.13
N ILE A 151 -10.39 -6.07 9.62
CA ILE A 151 -11.56 -5.37 10.15
C ILE A 151 -11.66 -5.58 11.65
N LEU A 152 -11.80 -4.48 12.39
CA LEU A 152 -11.94 -4.48 13.84
C LEU A 152 -13.39 -4.28 14.29
N ASP A 153 -14.28 -3.84 13.40
CA ASP A 153 -15.69 -3.55 13.67
C ASP A 153 -16.55 -4.80 13.91
N GLN A 154 -16.28 -5.49 15.03
CA GLN A 154 -17.07 -6.63 15.48
C GLN A 154 -18.53 -6.24 15.79
N ALA A 155 -18.76 -4.99 16.18
CA ALA A 155 -20.07 -4.47 16.55
C ALA A 155 -20.92 -4.01 15.36
N GLY A 156 -20.34 -3.88 14.16
CA GLY A 156 -21.06 -3.44 12.95
C GLY A 156 -21.44 -1.96 12.96
N VAL A 157 -20.61 -1.10 13.55
CA VAL A 157 -20.72 0.37 13.57
C VAL A 157 -20.66 0.93 12.14
N LEU A 158 -19.66 0.49 11.36
CA LEU A 158 -19.56 0.74 9.92
C LEU A 158 -20.35 -0.34 9.18
N GLY A 159 -20.20 -1.60 9.60
CA GLY A 159 -20.96 -2.71 9.04
C GLY A 159 -20.76 -2.92 7.53
N ASP A 160 -19.62 -2.46 7.00
CA ASP A 160 -19.21 -2.62 5.61
C ASP A 160 -18.80 -4.07 5.31
N PHE A 161 -18.33 -4.79 6.33
CA PHE A 161 -17.82 -6.16 6.22
C PHE A 161 -18.45 -7.08 7.26
N ARG A 162 -18.57 -8.36 6.91
CA ARG A 162 -18.74 -9.43 7.92
C ARG A 162 -17.45 -9.50 8.73
N TRP A 163 -17.55 -9.42 10.05
CA TRP A 163 -16.41 -9.62 10.93
C TRP A 163 -15.95 -11.08 10.92
N ALA A 164 -14.65 -11.31 10.71
CA ALA A 164 -14.00 -12.61 10.83
C ALA A 164 -13.08 -12.59 12.06
N ALA A 165 -13.14 -13.68 12.84
CA ALA A 165 -12.24 -13.86 13.96
C ALA A 165 -10.77 -13.98 13.48
N PRO A 166 -9.77 -13.67 14.32
CA PRO A 166 -8.35 -13.80 13.96
C PRO A 166 -7.98 -15.19 13.40
N GLU A 167 -8.61 -16.26 13.89
CA GLU A 167 -8.38 -17.62 13.41
C GLU A 167 -8.93 -17.82 11.99
N GLU A 168 -10.15 -17.37 11.70
CA GLU A 168 -10.74 -17.41 10.35
C GLU A 168 -9.93 -16.56 9.37
N TYR A 169 -9.47 -15.39 9.83
CA TYR A 169 -8.57 -14.51 9.08
C TYR A 169 -7.25 -15.21 8.74
N GLN A 170 -6.61 -15.86 9.72
CA GLN A 170 -5.36 -16.61 9.50
C GLN A 170 -5.55 -17.74 8.49
N GLU A 171 -6.63 -18.52 8.61
CA GLU A 171 -6.92 -19.65 7.72
C GLU A 171 -7.07 -19.19 6.27
N PHE A 172 -7.84 -18.11 6.06
CA PHE A 172 -8.02 -17.50 4.75
C PHE A 172 -6.69 -17.07 4.14
N TRP A 173 -5.89 -16.30 4.88
CA TRP A 173 -4.61 -15.79 4.37
C TRP A 173 -3.56 -16.89 4.18
N THR A 174 -3.52 -17.91 5.04
CA THR A 174 -2.63 -19.07 4.86
C THR A 174 -2.98 -19.81 3.56
N GLY A 175 -4.28 -20.04 3.32
CA GLY A 175 -4.76 -20.70 2.11
C GLY A 175 -4.45 -19.90 0.84
N MET A 176 -4.59 -18.58 0.90
CA MET A 176 -4.29 -17.67 -0.20
C MET A 176 -2.80 -17.62 -0.53
N LEU A 177 -1.95 -17.38 0.47
CA LEU A 177 -0.50 -17.19 0.27
C LEU A 177 0.19 -18.47 -0.20
N ARG A 178 -0.31 -19.66 0.16
CA ARG A 178 0.21 -20.94 -0.36
C ARG A 178 -0.05 -21.16 -1.85
N GLN A 179 -0.99 -20.43 -2.44
CA GLN A 179 -1.44 -20.65 -3.82
C GLN A 179 -0.94 -19.60 -4.80
N ALA A 180 -0.35 -18.50 -4.31
CA ALA A 180 0.17 -17.42 -5.13
C ALA A 180 1.65 -17.17 -4.82
N PRO A 181 2.51 -16.89 -5.82
CA PRO A 181 3.92 -16.56 -5.59
C PRO A 181 4.07 -15.11 -5.08
N VAL A 182 3.52 -14.86 -3.89
CA VAL A 182 3.61 -13.61 -3.15
C VAL A 182 4.78 -13.73 -2.17
N ASP A 183 5.76 -12.85 -2.28
CA ASP A 183 6.95 -12.87 -1.43
C ASP A 183 6.77 -12.00 -0.19
N ILE A 184 5.95 -10.94 -0.29
CA ILE A 184 5.82 -9.91 0.75
C ILE A 184 4.35 -9.57 0.98
N VAL A 185 3.92 -9.56 2.24
CA VAL A 185 2.64 -9.01 2.68
C VAL A 185 2.90 -7.78 3.53
N ALA A 186 2.57 -6.59 3.04
CA ALA A 186 2.65 -5.35 3.78
C ALA A 186 1.29 -5.05 4.46
N LEU A 187 1.04 -5.62 5.63
CA LEU A 187 -0.26 -5.52 6.30
C LEU A 187 -0.60 -4.07 6.69
N GLN A 188 -1.73 -3.55 6.19
CA GLN A 188 -2.26 -2.24 6.60
C GLN A 188 -2.62 -2.26 8.09
N ASP A 189 -2.10 -1.29 8.83
CA ASP A 189 -2.10 -1.38 10.29
C ASP A 189 -3.31 -0.75 10.98
N SER A 190 -4.09 0.09 10.29
CA SER A 190 -5.20 0.82 10.92
C SER A 190 -6.56 0.16 10.74
N GLY A 191 -6.66 -0.93 9.97
CA GLY A 191 -7.93 -1.54 9.60
C GLY A 191 -8.85 -0.51 8.93
N GLU A 192 -9.91 -0.10 9.62
CA GLU A 192 -10.90 0.89 9.14
C GLU A 192 -10.48 2.35 9.40
N HIS A 193 -9.20 2.59 9.71
CA HIS A 193 -8.58 3.91 9.90
C HIS A 193 -9.13 4.74 11.08
N LEU A 194 -9.94 4.16 11.96
CA LEU A 194 -10.57 4.87 13.08
C LEU A 194 -9.57 5.09 14.21
N SER A 195 -9.43 6.34 14.67
CA SER A 195 -8.41 6.68 15.65
C SER A 195 -8.63 6.09 17.04
N TYR A 196 -9.85 5.63 17.35
CA TYR A 196 -10.19 5.04 18.65
C TYR A 196 -9.71 3.59 18.82
N TYR A 197 -9.42 2.87 17.72
CA TYR A 197 -8.87 1.52 17.83
C TYR A 197 -7.45 1.58 18.38
N THR A 198 -7.21 0.75 19.39
CA THR A 198 -5.93 0.65 20.09
C THR A 198 -4.97 -0.29 19.36
N LEU A 199 -3.70 -0.27 19.75
CA LEU A 199 -2.72 -1.24 19.24
C LEU A 199 -3.00 -2.66 19.72
N GLU A 200 -3.63 -2.82 20.90
CA GLU A 200 -4.02 -4.13 21.40
C GLU A 200 -5.19 -4.73 20.62
N ASP A 201 -6.13 -3.90 20.14
CA ASP A 201 -7.21 -4.38 19.25
C ASP A 201 -6.65 -4.95 17.94
N ARG A 202 -5.53 -4.38 17.45
CA ARG A 202 -4.85 -4.79 16.21
C ARG A 202 -3.98 -6.04 16.38
N ARG A 203 -3.48 -6.27 17.61
CA ARG A 203 -2.48 -7.32 17.90
C ARG A 203 -2.89 -8.72 17.42
N PRO A 204 -4.14 -9.20 17.63
CA PRO A 204 -4.54 -10.52 17.16
C PRO A 204 -4.45 -10.68 15.64
N PHE A 205 -4.79 -9.65 14.87
CA PHE A 205 -4.74 -9.69 13.41
C PHE A 205 -3.31 -9.63 12.86
N PHE A 206 -2.42 -8.87 13.50
CA PHE A 206 -0.99 -8.89 13.18
C PHE A 206 -0.37 -10.27 13.47
N ALA A 207 -0.71 -10.89 14.60
CA ALA A 207 -0.25 -12.24 14.94
C ALA A 207 -0.79 -13.28 13.94
N ALA A 208 -2.06 -13.20 13.58
CA ALA A 208 -2.69 -14.07 12.59
C ALA A 208 -2.02 -13.95 11.21
N MET A 209 -1.76 -12.72 10.73
CA MET A 209 -1.06 -12.52 9.45
C MET A 209 0.39 -13.01 9.51
N LYS A 210 1.11 -12.77 10.62
CA LYS A 210 2.47 -13.28 10.81
C LYS A 210 2.52 -14.80 10.70
N ALA A 211 1.58 -15.49 11.37
CA ALA A 211 1.47 -16.95 11.30
C ALA A 211 1.13 -17.43 9.87
N ALA A 212 0.25 -16.73 9.15
CA ALA A 212 -0.06 -17.05 7.76
C ALA A 212 1.16 -16.88 6.83
N CYS A 213 1.91 -15.79 6.99
CA CYS A 213 3.14 -15.52 6.24
C CYS A 213 4.20 -16.60 6.52
N ASP A 214 4.45 -16.92 7.79
CA ASP A 214 5.41 -17.96 8.20
C ASP A 214 5.03 -19.33 7.62
N ALA A 215 3.74 -19.67 7.62
CA ALA A 215 3.22 -20.93 7.10
C ALA A 215 3.26 -21.04 5.56
N ALA A 216 3.42 -19.92 4.85
CA ALA A 216 3.52 -19.85 3.40
C ALA A 216 4.94 -19.50 2.89
N GLY A 217 5.85 -19.09 3.79
CA GLY A 217 7.20 -18.63 3.44
C GLY A 217 7.27 -17.21 2.89
N ALA A 218 6.26 -16.38 3.15
CA ALA A 218 6.24 -14.96 2.79
C ALA A 218 6.82 -14.10 3.92
N ALA A 219 7.39 -12.95 3.57
CA ALA A 219 7.79 -11.94 4.54
C ALA A 219 6.58 -11.08 4.95
N LEU A 220 6.39 -10.90 6.26
CA LEU A 220 5.48 -9.88 6.77
C LEU A 220 6.21 -8.55 6.87
N TRP A 221 5.65 -7.50 6.25
CA TRP A 221 5.95 -6.09 6.47
C TRP A 221 4.72 -5.39 7.05
N ALA A 222 4.89 -4.19 7.59
CA ALA A 222 3.78 -3.37 8.08
C ALA A 222 3.57 -2.16 7.17
N ASN A 223 2.35 -1.96 6.67
CA ASN A 223 1.96 -0.68 6.10
C ASN A 223 1.39 0.20 7.24
N VAL A 224 2.28 0.96 7.87
CA VAL A 224 1.98 1.85 9.00
C VAL A 224 1.44 3.15 8.44
N GLU A 225 0.11 3.28 8.45
CA GLU A 225 -0.55 4.42 7.82
C GLU A 225 -0.34 5.72 8.60
N THR A 226 -0.23 6.82 7.89
CA THR A 226 -0.03 8.14 8.51
C THR A 226 -1.25 9.03 8.39
N GLY A 227 -2.38 8.47 7.95
CA GLY A 227 -3.71 9.06 8.01
C GLY A 227 -4.60 8.30 8.99
N GLU A 228 -5.52 9.01 9.64
CA GLU A 228 -6.60 8.40 10.44
C GLU A 228 -7.85 9.28 10.44
N LEU A 229 -9.02 8.66 10.59
CA LEU A 229 -10.27 9.34 10.87
C LEU A 229 -10.35 9.64 12.37
N LEU A 230 -10.36 10.92 12.73
CA LEU A 230 -10.39 11.35 14.13
C LEU A 230 -11.78 11.13 14.74
N VAL A 231 -11.90 10.09 15.55
CA VAL A 231 -13.08 9.71 16.34
C VAL A 231 -12.65 9.16 17.70
N ALA A 232 -13.41 9.50 18.75
CA ALA A 232 -13.05 9.16 20.13
C ALA A 232 -13.58 7.78 20.58
N SER A 233 -14.70 7.32 20.02
CA SER A 233 -15.33 6.04 20.33
C SER A 233 -16.33 5.64 19.23
N PRO A 234 -16.87 4.41 19.26
CA PRO A 234 -18.02 4.01 18.45
C PRO A 234 -19.25 4.93 18.59
N GLU A 235 -19.54 5.40 19.81
CA GLU A 235 -20.66 6.32 20.08
C GLU A 235 -20.41 7.70 19.48
N ASP A 236 -19.18 8.22 19.59
CA ASP A 236 -18.78 9.48 18.93
C ASP A 236 -18.92 9.36 17.40
N TYR A 237 -18.47 8.24 16.83
CA TYR A 237 -18.62 7.96 15.40
C TYR A 237 -20.10 7.99 14.99
N THR A 238 -20.94 7.23 15.69
CA THR A 238 -22.37 7.11 15.37
C THR A 238 -23.09 8.44 15.54
N ALA A 239 -22.77 9.21 16.58
CA ALA A 239 -23.36 10.52 16.83
C ALA A 239 -23.01 11.54 15.73
N ARG A 240 -21.78 11.49 15.19
CA ARG A 240 -21.30 12.44 14.18
C ARG A 240 -21.72 12.09 12.76
N PHE A 241 -21.73 10.80 12.42
CA PHE A 241 -21.87 10.37 11.03
C PHE A 241 -23.16 9.57 10.79
N GLY A 242 -23.66 8.91 11.82
CA GLY A 242 -24.69 7.88 11.74
C GLY A 242 -24.07 6.48 11.58
N ALA A 243 -24.80 5.47 12.04
CA ALA A 243 -24.40 4.07 11.85
C ALA A 243 -24.33 3.73 10.36
N LYS A 244 -23.39 2.85 10.00
CA LYS A 244 -23.13 2.39 8.63
C LYS A 244 -22.77 3.48 7.64
N THR A 245 -22.11 4.52 8.13
CA THR A 245 -21.46 5.50 7.25
C THR A 245 -20.11 4.91 6.83
N HIS A 246 -19.81 4.90 5.54
CA HIS A 246 -18.50 4.44 5.07
C HIS A 246 -17.41 5.47 5.44
N VAL A 247 -16.18 5.03 5.72
CA VAL A 247 -15.05 5.91 6.10
C VAL A 247 -14.66 6.93 5.03
N ASN A 248 -15.05 6.69 3.78
CA ASN A 248 -14.87 7.58 2.63
C ASN A 248 -16.14 8.39 2.27
N ASP A 249 -17.20 8.35 3.09
CA ASP A 249 -18.39 9.19 2.88
C ASP A 249 -18.01 10.69 2.97
N PRO A 250 -18.59 11.58 2.15
CA PRO A 250 -18.33 13.02 2.24
C PRO A 250 -18.45 13.63 3.64
N LYS A 251 -19.25 13.06 4.54
CA LYS A 251 -19.39 13.48 5.94
C LYS A 251 -18.14 13.27 6.77
N THR A 252 -17.31 12.27 6.47
CA THR A 252 -16.12 11.92 7.25
C THR A 252 -14.89 12.70 6.79
N VAL A 253 -14.86 13.14 5.52
CA VAL A 253 -13.72 13.83 4.88
C VAL A 253 -13.12 14.96 5.74
N PRO A 254 -13.90 15.87 6.36
CA PRO A 254 -13.33 16.97 7.16
C PRO A 254 -12.60 16.52 8.44
N TYR A 255 -12.76 15.25 8.84
CA TYR A 255 -12.28 14.72 10.10
C TYR A 255 -11.09 13.77 9.94
N TRP A 256 -10.67 13.52 8.71
CA TRP A 256 -9.39 12.89 8.44
C TRP A 256 -8.23 13.81 8.83
N ARG A 257 -7.23 13.24 9.50
CA ARG A 257 -6.01 13.95 9.90
C ARG A 257 -4.78 13.09 9.67
N GLY A 258 -3.62 13.73 9.69
CA GLY A 258 -2.36 13.02 9.83
C GLY A 258 -2.19 12.47 11.26
N VAL A 259 -1.59 11.28 11.37
CA VAL A 259 -1.33 10.61 12.65
C VAL A 259 -0.27 11.38 13.44
N PRO A 260 -0.50 11.80 14.70
CA PRO A 260 0.51 12.51 15.49
C PRO A 260 1.82 11.72 15.67
N ALA A 261 2.96 12.41 15.78
CA ALA A 261 4.29 11.80 15.84
C ALA A 261 4.48 10.76 16.96
N GLU A 262 3.99 11.04 18.18
CA GLU A 262 4.05 10.06 19.28
C GLU A 262 3.22 8.81 18.95
N LYS A 263 2.03 8.97 18.36
CA LYS A 263 1.23 7.82 17.92
C LYS A 263 1.92 7.05 16.81
N LEU A 264 2.57 7.71 15.85
CA LEU A 264 3.38 7.03 14.83
C LEU A 264 4.50 6.20 15.47
N LYS A 265 5.23 6.77 16.43
CA LYS A 265 6.28 6.07 17.16
C LYS A 265 5.75 4.81 17.86
N ASP A 266 4.60 4.90 18.52
CA ASP A 266 3.95 3.75 19.15
C ASP A 266 3.54 2.69 18.11
N LYS A 267 2.98 3.11 16.96
CA LYS A 267 2.64 2.21 15.84
C LYS A 267 3.87 1.49 15.29
N LEU A 268 4.99 2.19 15.10
CA LEU A 268 6.26 1.61 14.64
C LEU A 268 6.83 0.62 15.66
N GLN A 269 6.81 0.96 16.96
CA GLN A 269 7.24 0.05 18.02
C GLN A 269 6.37 -1.21 18.08
N PHE A 270 5.06 -1.06 17.93
CA PHE A 270 4.13 -2.19 17.85
C PHE A 270 4.42 -3.09 16.63
N ALA A 271 4.57 -2.51 15.44
CA ALA A 271 4.93 -3.24 14.23
C ALA A 271 6.28 -3.97 14.37
N GLY A 272 7.24 -3.34 15.06
CA GLY A 272 8.56 -3.88 15.39
C GLY A 272 8.54 -5.21 16.15
N ALA A 273 7.43 -5.57 16.80
CA ALA A 273 7.26 -6.87 17.44
C ALA A 273 7.02 -8.02 16.44
N PHE A 274 6.67 -7.69 15.18
CA PHE A 274 6.29 -8.66 14.14
C PHE A 274 7.20 -8.62 12.91
N THR A 275 7.77 -7.45 12.60
CA THR A 275 8.58 -7.21 11.41
C THR A 275 9.59 -6.08 11.66
N ASP A 276 10.69 -6.10 10.91
CA ASP A 276 11.70 -5.04 10.90
C ASP A 276 11.45 -3.98 9.80
N THR A 277 10.47 -4.22 8.93
CA THR A 277 10.24 -3.39 7.74
C THR A 277 8.83 -2.80 7.76
N ALA A 278 8.78 -1.47 7.64
CA ALA A 278 7.54 -0.73 7.49
C ALA A 278 7.54 0.10 6.20
N ILE A 279 6.37 0.15 5.55
CA ILE A 279 6.02 1.12 4.52
C ILE A 279 4.88 1.99 5.05
N THR A 280 4.46 3.00 4.29
CA THR A 280 3.34 3.85 4.69
C THR A 280 2.48 4.29 3.52
N TRP A 281 1.17 4.14 3.67
CA TRP A 281 0.20 4.98 2.99
C TRP A 281 -0.02 6.27 3.77
N GLY A 282 -0.08 7.39 3.05
CA GLY A 282 -0.35 8.71 3.63
C GLY A 282 0.78 9.73 3.48
N TYR A 283 1.94 9.36 2.91
CA TYR A 283 3.01 10.33 2.65
C TYR A 283 2.50 11.48 1.78
N GLN A 284 1.86 11.18 0.64
CA GLN A 284 1.40 12.22 -0.30
C GLN A 284 0.26 13.06 0.29
N GLU A 285 -0.61 12.43 1.09
CA GLU A 285 -1.87 12.97 1.58
C GLU A 285 -1.69 13.81 2.86
N TYR A 286 -0.75 13.41 3.73
CA TYR A 286 -0.63 13.95 5.09
C TYR A 286 0.76 14.48 5.43
N ILE A 287 1.83 14.00 4.80
CA ILE A 287 3.21 14.31 5.24
C ILE A 287 3.97 15.15 4.23
N ARG A 288 3.67 15.05 2.93
CA ARG A 288 4.41 15.73 1.85
C ARG A 288 4.54 17.24 2.16
N PRO A 289 5.75 17.73 2.48
CA PRO A 289 5.97 19.10 2.96
C PRO A 289 5.37 20.18 2.06
N ALA A 290 5.56 20.02 0.74
CA ALA A 290 5.08 20.96 -0.28
C ALA A 290 3.55 20.97 -0.49
N SER A 291 2.79 20.06 0.14
CA SER A 291 1.35 19.93 -0.11
C SER A 291 0.51 20.96 0.64
N LYS A 292 0.74 21.15 1.95
CA LYS A 292 -0.02 22.07 2.82
C LYS A 292 0.75 22.36 4.11
N PRO A 293 0.51 23.51 4.78
CA PRO A 293 1.21 23.87 6.02
C PRO A 293 1.09 22.82 7.13
N THR A 294 -0.05 22.13 7.24
CA THR A 294 -0.25 21.05 8.22
C THR A 294 0.61 19.83 7.91
N ALA A 295 0.87 19.54 6.64
CA ALA A 295 1.76 18.45 6.23
C ALA A 295 3.23 18.79 6.52
N GLN A 296 3.67 20.02 6.24
CA GLN A 296 5.00 20.49 6.65
C GLN A 296 5.21 20.35 8.16
N ALA A 297 4.25 20.79 8.99
CA ALA A 297 4.35 20.67 10.43
C ALA A 297 4.43 19.22 10.89
N LEU A 298 3.63 18.33 10.27
CA LEU A 298 3.66 16.91 10.58
C LEU A 298 4.99 16.25 10.18
N TYR A 299 5.49 16.55 8.97
CA TYR A 299 6.81 16.12 8.51
C TYR A 299 7.93 16.51 9.48
N GLU A 300 7.95 17.77 9.93
CA GLU A 300 8.95 18.23 10.89
C GLU A 300 8.85 17.49 12.24
N SER A 301 7.62 17.19 12.69
CA SER A 301 7.41 16.38 13.88
C SER A 301 7.90 14.94 13.72
N TYR A 302 7.78 14.36 12.52
CA TYR A 302 8.28 13.01 12.23
C TYR A 302 9.81 13.01 12.11
N ARG A 303 10.40 14.03 11.49
CA ARG A 303 11.85 14.21 11.44
C ARG A 303 12.45 14.32 12.84
N ALA A 304 11.74 14.97 13.76
CA ALA A 304 12.15 15.08 15.16
C ALA A 304 12.16 13.74 15.93
N LEU A 305 11.48 12.69 15.42
CA LEU A 305 11.59 11.34 15.98
C LEU A 305 12.96 10.69 15.72
N GLY A 306 13.73 11.20 14.74
CA GLY A 306 15.06 10.68 14.42
C GLY A 306 15.05 9.26 13.87
N LEU A 307 14.06 8.92 13.03
CA LEU A 307 13.89 7.58 12.44
C LEU A 307 14.96 7.23 11.39
N ALA A 308 15.58 8.23 10.76
CA ALA A 308 16.71 8.00 9.88
C ALA A 308 17.86 7.38 10.65
N ALA A 309 18.39 6.25 10.15
CA ALA A 309 19.63 5.69 10.66
C ALA A 309 20.69 6.80 10.67
N LYS A 310 21.30 7.04 11.84
CA LYS A 310 22.53 7.82 11.88
C LYS A 310 23.58 6.91 11.29
N ASP A 311 24.21 7.34 10.20
CA ASP A 311 25.36 6.65 9.64
C ASP A 311 26.35 6.33 10.77
N GLU A 312 26.51 5.03 11.08
CA GLU A 312 27.64 4.51 11.88
C GLU A 312 28.83 4.23 10.97
#